data_AF-A0A2D3T775-F1
#
_entry.id   AF-A0A2D3T775-F1
#
_cell.length_a   1.000
_cell.length_b   1.000
_cell.length_c   1.000
_cell.angle_alpha   90.00
_cell.angle_beta   90.00
_cell.angle_gamma   90.00
#
_symmetry.space_group_name_H-M   'P 1'
#
loop_
_entity.id
_entity.type
_entity.pdbx_description
1 polymer ?
#
loop_
_entity_poly.entity_id
_entity_poly.type
_entity_poly.pdbx_seq_one_letter_code
_entity_poly.pdbx_strand_id
1 'polypeptide(L)'
;MPQWFEACFDRALAYNLQFSFPLGENEVKAIARSISKWTYQRFNASEFSRIQAIRCAKGGRMANNWCESGMIDEKISKGGGRPIISSSIEQLKPWAALGIHRATYYRRKAKGLL
;
A
#
# COMPACT_ATOMS: atom_id res chain seq x y z
N MET A 1 -2.15 8.33 28.04
CA MET A 1 -0.66 8.24 28.04
C MET A 1 -0.10 7.02 28.74
N PRO A 2 -0.63 6.53 29.88
CA PRO A 2 0.02 5.46 30.64
C PRO A 2 0.30 4.22 29.79
N GLN A 3 -0.72 3.73 29.07
CA GLN A 3 -0.62 2.56 28.20
C GLN A 3 0.41 2.71 27.06
N TRP A 4 0.49 3.89 26.42
CA TRP A 4 1.47 4.12 25.35
C TRP A 4 2.90 4.22 25.90
N PHE A 5 3.05 4.84 27.06
CA PHE A 5 4.33 4.89 27.74
C PHE A 5 4.80 3.49 28.17
N GLU A 6 3.92 2.67 28.74
CA GLU A 6 4.20 1.27 29.10
C GLU A 6 4.65 0.47 27.87
N ALA A 7 3.92 0.55 26.76
CA ALA A 7 4.31 -0.13 25.53
C ALA A 7 5.69 0.30 24.99
N CYS A 8 6.01 1.59 25.08
CA CYS A 8 7.33 2.11 24.73
C CYS A 8 8.42 1.63 25.70
N PHE A 9 8.10 1.55 27.00
CA PHE A 9 9.02 1.11 28.04
C PHE A 9 9.33 -0.38 27.93
N ASP A 10 8.31 -1.22 27.77
CA ASP A 10 8.46 -2.66 27.56
C ASP A 10 9.33 -2.96 26.33
N ARG A 11 9.11 -2.23 25.24
CA ARG A 11 9.93 -2.37 24.02
C ARG A 11 11.37 -1.91 24.25
N ALA A 12 11.58 -0.81 24.96
CA ALA A 12 12.92 -0.32 25.28
C ALA A 12 13.67 -1.32 26.19
N LEU A 13 12.99 -1.91 27.18
CA LEU A 13 13.55 -2.96 28.02
C LEU A 13 13.92 -4.20 27.20
N ALA A 14 13.05 -4.65 26.30
CA ALA A 14 13.32 -5.80 25.44
C ALA A 14 14.56 -5.62 24.56
N TYR A 15 14.82 -4.40 24.08
CA TYR A 15 16.06 -4.09 23.37
C TYR A 15 17.26 -3.96 24.31
N ASN A 16 17.07 -3.39 25.50
CA ASN A 16 18.15 -3.21 26.47
C ASN A 16 18.79 -4.54 26.89
N LEU A 17 18.00 -5.62 26.95
CA LEU A 17 18.46 -6.98 27.25
C LEU A 17 19.40 -7.58 26.18
N GLN A 18 19.45 -6.99 24.98
CA GLN A 18 20.30 -7.48 23.88
C GLN A 18 21.72 -6.91 23.94
N PHE A 19 21.97 -5.91 24.80
CA PHE A 19 23.30 -5.33 24.95
C PHE A 19 24.16 -6.15 25.92
N SER A 20 25.46 -6.28 25.63
CA SER A 20 26.42 -6.92 26.53
C SER A 20 26.50 -6.23 27.90
N PHE A 21 26.22 -4.92 27.94
CA PHE A 21 26.14 -4.11 29.15
C PHE A 21 24.83 -3.32 29.14
N PRO A 22 23.74 -3.86 29.71
CA PRO A 22 22.44 -3.20 29.74
C PRO A 22 22.48 -1.89 30.54
N LEU A 23 21.72 -0.90 30.08
CA LEU A 23 21.49 0.37 30.79
C LEU A 23 20.66 0.14 32.06
N GLY A 24 20.77 1.07 33.01
CA GLY A 24 19.94 1.04 34.22
C GLY A 24 18.46 1.28 33.90
N GLU A 25 17.55 0.68 34.66
CA GLU A 25 16.11 0.79 34.40
C GLU A 25 15.62 2.24 34.33
N ASN A 26 16.15 3.11 35.20
CA ASN A 26 15.81 4.55 35.22
C ASN A 26 16.18 5.27 33.91
N GLU A 27 17.30 4.89 33.29
CA GLU A 27 17.74 5.46 32.01
C GLU A 27 16.83 4.98 30.88
N VAL A 28 16.53 3.68 30.83
CA VAL A 28 15.58 3.10 29.88
C VAL A 28 14.20 3.76 30.01
N LYS A 29 13.75 4.00 31.24
CA LYS A 29 12.49 4.68 31.55
C LYS A 29 12.50 6.13 31.07
N ALA A 30 13.61 6.84 31.22
CA ALA A 30 13.76 8.21 30.71
C ALA A 30 13.69 8.26 29.18
N ILE A 31 14.36 7.33 28.50
CA ILE A 31 14.32 7.18 27.04
C ILE A 31 12.88 6.90 26.58
N ALA A 32 12.22 5.92 27.19
CA ALA A 32 10.84 5.56 26.87
C ALA A 32 9.86 6.72 27.07
N ARG A 33 10.03 7.53 28.13
CA ARG A 33 9.24 8.76 28.36
C ARG A 33 9.45 9.81 27.28
N SER A 34 10.69 10.00 26.84
CA SER A 34 11.02 10.96 25.78
C SER A 34 10.32 10.58 24.47
N ILE A 35 10.44 9.30 24.08
CA ILE A 35 9.82 8.75 22.86
C ILE A 35 8.30 8.80 22.94
N SER A 36 7.70 8.35 24.04
CA SER A 36 6.25 8.29 24.17
C SER A 36 5.61 9.68 24.11
N LYS A 37 6.22 10.69 24.76
CA LYS A 37 5.77 12.08 24.68
C LYS A 37 5.89 12.65 23.27
N TRP A 38 7.05 12.49 22.62
CA TRP A 38 7.30 13.06 21.31
C TRP A 38 6.39 12.46 20.24
N THR A 39 6.20 11.14 20.26
CA THR A 39 5.33 10.41 19.33
C THR A 39 3.87 10.76 19.55
N TYR A 40 3.39 10.77 20.80
CA TYR A 40 2.00 11.10 21.11
C TYR A 40 1.63 12.53 20.66
N GLN A 41 2.55 13.48 20.76
CA GLN A 41 2.31 14.87 20.34
C GLN A 41 2.27 15.05 18.81
N ARG A 42 2.97 14.21 18.04
CA ARG A 42 3.20 14.44 16.61
C ARG A 42 2.47 13.46 15.70
N PHE A 43 2.19 12.25 16.16
CA PHE A 43 1.51 11.25 15.36
C PHE A 43 0.00 11.40 15.52
N ASN A 44 -0.68 11.65 14.42
CA ASN A 44 -2.12 11.74 14.36
C ASN A 44 -2.64 11.07 13.07
N ALA A 45 -3.90 10.64 13.08
CA ALA A 45 -4.46 9.82 12.01
C ALA A 45 -4.57 10.57 10.67
N SER A 46 -4.85 11.89 10.70
CA SER A 46 -4.96 12.70 9.48
C SER A 46 -3.60 12.89 8.82
N GLU A 47 -2.55 13.13 9.60
CA GLU A 47 -1.18 13.27 9.11
C GLU A 47 -0.64 11.95 8.56
N PHE A 48 -0.93 10.83 9.23
CA PHE A 48 -0.61 9.51 8.69
C PHE A 48 -1.28 9.27 7.34
N SER A 49 -2.58 9.55 7.23
CA SER A 49 -3.35 9.42 5.99
C SER A 49 -2.79 10.31 4.88
N ARG A 50 -2.40 11.55 5.21
CA ARG A 50 -1.77 12.50 4.28
C ARG A 50 -0.44 11.95 3.74
N ILE A 51 0.43 11.44 4.60
CA ILE A 51 1.71 10.84 4.21
C ILE A 51 1.48 9.61 3.30
N GLN A 52 0.52 8.74 3.64
CA GLN A 52 0.17 7.58 2.81
C GLN A 52 -0.32 8.00 1.42
N ALA A 53 -1.21 9.00 1.35
CA ALA A 53 -1.73 9.51 0.08
C ALA A 53 -0.59 10.03 -0.84
N ILE A 54 0.37 10.76 -0.28
CA ILE A 54 1.55 11.26 -1.02
C ILE A 54 2.42 10.10 -1.52
N ARG A 55 2.67 9.09 -0.69
CA ARG A 55 3.48 7.92 -1.07
C ARG A 55 2.80 7.08 -2.15
N CYS A 56 1.52 6.77 -1.98
CA CYS A 56 0.74 6.02 -2.96
C CYS A 56 0.59 6.77 -4.29
N ALA A 57 0.51 8.11 -4.26
CA ALA A 57 0.50 8.91 -5.48
C ALA A 57 1.79 8.77 -6.31
N LYS A 58 2.95 8.66 -5.66
CA LYS A 58 4.23 8.40 -6.35
C LYS A 58 4.22 7.04 -7.06
N GLY A 59 3.75 5.99 -6.38
CA GLY A 59 3.67 4.65 -6.95
C GLY A 59 2.60 4.48 -8.04
N GLY A 60 1.50 5.24 -7.96
CA GLY A 60 0.35 5.07 -8.86
C GLY A 60 0.33 6.01 -10.08
N ARG A 61 0.76 7.28 -9.96
CA ARG A 61 0.59 8.30 -11.02
C ARG A 61 1.86 8.59 -11.83
N MET A 62 3.04 8.59 -11.20
CA MET A 62 4.27 8.97 -11.90
C MET A 62 4.71 7.89 -12.89
N ALA A 63 4.54 6.60 -12.59
CA ALA A 63 4.83 5.53 -13.56
C ALA A 63 4.02 5.65 -14.87
N ASN A 64 2.81 6.20 -14.81
CA ASN A 64 1.90 6.28 -15.96
C ASN A 64 2.16 7.56 -16.77
N ASN A 65 2.28 8.70 -16.09
CA ASN A 65 2.49 10.00 -16.74
C ASN A 65 3.86 10.11 -17.43
N TRP A 66 4.89 9.42 -16.94
CA TRP A 66 6.23 9.46 -17.53
C TRP A 66 6.28 8.67 -18.85
N CYS A 67 5.43 7.65 -18.96
CA CYS A 67 5.24 6.87 -20.17
C CYS A 67 4.37 7.63 -21.19
N GLU A 68 3.34 8.33 -20.73
CA GLU A 68 2.52 9.20 -21.59
C GLU A 68 3.29 10.42 -22.11
N SER A 69 4.27 10.91 -21.34
CA SER A 69 5.19 12.00 -21.76
C SER A 69 6.36 11.53 -22.64
N GLY A 70 6.48 10.23 -22.95
CA GLY A 70 7.54 9.69 -23.82
C GLY A 70 8.95 9.65 -23.20
N MET A 71 9.08 9.83 -21.89
CA MET A 71 10.38 9.85 -21.20
C MET A 71 10.92 8.44 -20.87
N ILE A 72 10.07 7.42 -21.03
CA ILE A 72 10.38 6.00 -20.85
C ILE A 72 9.66 5.23 -21.97
N ASP A 73 10.40 4.39 -22.70
CA ASP A 73 9.85 3.62 -23.83
C ASP A 73 8.86 2.54 -23.39
N GLU A 74 8.90 2.14 -22.11
CA GLU A 74 8.03 1.09 -21.56
C GLU A 74 7.25 1.55 -20.33
N LYS A 75 5.99 1.12 -20.24
CA LYS A 75 5.15 1.32 -19.05
C LYS A 75 5.77 0.57 -17.87
N ILE A 76 6.29 1.32 -16.89
CA ILE A 76 6.92 0.77 -15.66
C ILE A 76 5.98 -0.15 -14.88
N SER A 77 4.66 0.02 -14.99
CA SER A 77 3.72 -0.93 -14.41
C SER A 77 2.52 -1.20 -15.33
N LYS A 78 2.20 -2.49 -15.51
CA LYS A 78 0.88 -2.92 -15.97
C LYS A 78 -0.05 -2.71 -14.77
N GLY A 79 -0.81 -1.62 -14.80
CA GLY A 79 -1.64 -1.14 -13.69
C GLY A 79 -2.15 -2.24 -12.75
N GLY A 80 -1.74 -2.16 -11.49
CA GLY A 80 -2.37 -2.87 -10.38
C GLY A 80 -2.05 -4.36 -10.22
N GLY A 81 -1.03 -4.91 -10.88
CA GLY A 81 -0.50 -6.26 -10.56
C GLY A 81 -1.50 -7.41 -10.70
N ARG A 82 -2.67 -7.18 -11.30
CA ARG A 82 -3.70 -8.21 -11.44
C ARG A 82 -3.25 -9.21 -12.51
N PRO A 83 -3.12 -10.50 -12.17
CA PRO A 83 -2.68 -11.50 -13.12
C PRO A 83 -3.68 -11.60 -14.27
N ILE A 84 -3.14 -11.68 -15.49
CA ILE A 84 -3.94 -11.89 -16.70
C ILE A 84 -4.37 -13.35 -16.71
N ILE A 85 -5.68 -13.59 -16.52
CA ILE A 85 -6.26 -14.92 -16.62
C ILE A 85 -6.53 -15.18 -18.11
N SER A 86 -5.73 -16.04 -18.74
CA SER A 86 -5.83 -16.37 -20.17
C SER A 86 -7.19 -16.95 -20.55
N SER A 87 -7.84 -17.68 -19.64
CA SER A 87 -9.18 -18.24 -19.80
C SER A 87 -10.32 -17.24 -19.57
N SER A 88 -10.03 -15.98 -19.25
CA SER A 88 -11.09 -14.98 -19.07
C SER A 88 -11.74 -14.63 -20.41
N ILE A 89 -13.04 -14.33 -20.37
CA ILE A 89 -13.83 -13.93 -21.55
C ILE A 89 -13.21 -12.72 -22.28
N GLU A 90 -12.59 -11.80 -21.54
CA GLU A 90 -11.90 -10.64 -22.12
C GLU A 90 -10.64 -11.01 -22.91
N GLN A 91 -9.94 -12.08 -22.51
CA GLN A 91 -8.77 -12.57 -23.24
C GLN A 91 -9.18 -13.47 -24.41
N LEU A 92 -10.17 -14.35 -24.21
CA LEU A 92 -10.68 -15.25 -25.24
C LEU A 92 -11.44 -14.53 -26.36
N LYS A 93 -12.00 -13.34 -26.09
CA LYS A 93 -12.72 -12.48 -27.05
C LYS A 93 -13.70 -13.27 -27.95
N PRO A 94 -14.64 -14.04 -27.38
CA PRO A 94 -15.54 -14.92 -28.15
C PRO A 94 -16.41 -14.16 -29.16
N TRP A 95 -16.68 -12.87 -28.93
CA TRP A 95 -17.37 -12.01 -29.89
C TRP A 95 -16.65 -11.89 -31.23
N ALA A 96 -15.32 -11.98 -31.26
CA ALA A 96 -14.56 -11.99 -32.50
C ALA A 96 -14.86 -13.25 -33.34
N ALA A 97 -14.92 -14.42 -32.69
CA ALA A 97 -15.30 -15.67 -33.35
C ALA A 97 -16.77 -15.66 -33.83
N LEU A 98 -17.65 -14.99 -33.08
CA LEU A 98 -19.06 -14.80 -33.45
C LEU A 98 -19.29 -13.70 -34.50
N GLY A 99 -18.24 -13.00 -34.96
CA GLY A 99 -18.35 -11.90 -35.93
C GLY A 99 -19.16 -10.70 -35.42
N ILE A 100 -19.30 -10.52 -34.10
CA ILE A 100 -20.10 -9.46 -33.49
C ILE A 100 -19.23 -8.53 -32.64
N HIS A 101 -19.69 -7.30 -32.43
CA HIS A 101 -18.98 -6.35 -31.57
C HIS A 101 -19.06 -6.76 -30.08
N ARG A 102 -18.01 -6.46 -29.28
CA ARG A 102 -17.94 -6.75 -27.83
C ARG A 102 -19.19 -6.30 -27.07
N ALA A 103 -19.65 -5.08 -27.33
CA ALA A 103 -20.85 -4.53 -26.70
C ALA A 103 -22.13 -5.31 -27.05
N THR A 104 -22.20 -5.89 -28.25
CA THR A 104 -23.33 -6.71 -28.68
C THR A 104 -23.33 -8.05 -27.96
N TYR A 105 -22.16 -8.68 -27.80
CA TYR A 105 -22.00 -9.92 -27.04
C TYR A 105 -22.50 -9.78 -25.59
N TYR A 106 -22.05 -8.76 -24.85
CA TYR A 106 -22.50 -8.56 -23.47
C TYR A 106 -23.99 -8.24 -23.37
N ARG A 107 -24.54 -7.47 -24.32
CA ARG A 107 -25.98 -7.19 -24.39
C ARG A 107 -26.81 -8.46 -24.66
N ARG A 108 -26.37 -9.34 -25.55
CA ARG A 108 -27.05 -10.61 -25.83
C ARG A 108 -26.93 -11.60 -24.67
N LYS A 109 -25.73 -11.69 -24.06
CA LYS A 109 -25.49 -12.52 -22.88
C LYS A 109 -26.39 -12.13 -21.71
N ALA A 110 -26.55 -10.83 -21.44
CA ALA A 110 -27.45 -10.33 -20.40
C ALA A 110 -28.93 -10.65 -20.66
N LYS A 111 -29.31 -10.84 -21.92
CA LYS A 111 -30.66 -11.23 -22.34
C LYS A 111 -30.85 -12.75 -22.49
N GLY A 112 -29.83 -13.56 -22.17
CA GLY A 112 -29.88 -15.03 -22.35
C GLY A 112 -29.92 -15.49 -23.80
N LEU A 113 -29.47 -14.65 -24.75
CA LEU A 113 -29.51 -14.90 -26.20
C LEU A 113 -28.19 -15.48 -26.74
N LEU A 114 -27.35 -16.06 -25.87
CA LEU A 114 -26.04 -16.64 -26.15
C LEU A 114 -25.81 -17.89 -25.31
#